data_AF-A0AAD8XZL5-F1
#
_entry.id   AF-A0AAD8XZL5-F1
#
_cell.length_a   1.000
_cell.length_b   1.000
_cell.length_c   1.000
_cell.angle_alpha   90.00
_cell.angle_beta   90.00
_cell.angle_gamma   90.00
#
_symmetry.space_group_name_H-M   'P 1'
#
loop_
_entity.id
_entity.type
_entity.pdbx_description
1 polymer ?
#
loop_
_entity_poly.entity_id
_entity_poly.type
_entity_poly.pdbx_seq_one_letter_code
_entity_poly.pdbx_strand_id
1 'polypeptide(L)'
;MTTVRVAVGSGNPCKIEAVRRAFDQIFSSDDVKIVISSHSVPSGVADQPFGDEETRQGAKNRALAAYNAACSEAKESNHLEDMPDFAVGLEGGLEKVVHEEDEELWCMAWMAISLSWGYAKTGSFLLPPALCDLVLNKNMELGHADDVVFRRVNSKHGSGTVGVLTKGEIDRTEYYVHALKLALIPWIRPQLYFDSSAS
;
A
#
# COMPACT_ATOMS: atom_id res chain seq x y z
N MET A 1 11.56 -7.82 25.41
CA MET A 1 10.69 -7.51 24.27
C MET A 1 11.08 -6.18 23.63
N THR A 2 11.72 -6.25 22.47
CA THR A 2 12.01 -5.14 21.57
C THR A 2 10.70 -4.68 20.91
N THR A 3 10.45 -3.37 20.91
CA THR A 3 9.29 -2.81 20.20
C THR A 3 9.74 -2.34 18.83
N VAL A 4 8.99 -2.71 17.79
CA VAL A 4 9.14 -2.18 16.43
C VAL A 4 7.92 -1.32 16.12
N ARG A 5 8.16 -0.04 15.82
CA ARG A 5 7.12 0.97 15.60
C ARG A 5 6.99 1.28 14.12
N VAL A 6 5.77 1.16 13.61
CA VAL A 6 5.47 1.29 12.19
C VAL A 6 4.42 2.39 11.99
N ALA A 7 4.83 3.49 11.36
CA ALA A 7 3.92 4.54 10.91
C ALA A 7 3.31 4.16 9.56
N VAL A 8 1.99 4.17 9.44
CA VAL A 8 1.27 3.79 8.21
C VAL A 8 0.54 4.99 7.64
N GLY A 9 0.83 5.36 6.39
CA GLY A 9 0.20 6.50 5.70
C GLY A 9 -1.18 6.20 5.14
N SER A 10 -2.06 5.60 5.94
CA SER A 10 -3.45 5.36 5.58
C SER A 10 -4.34 5.15 6.79
N GLY A 11 -5.58 5.67 6.74
CA GLY A 11 -6.65 5.33 7.68
C GLY A 11 -7.49 4.11 7.27
N ASN A 12 -7.18 3.43 6.16
CA ASN A 12 -7.97 2.29 5.69
C ASN A 12 -7.65 1.03 6.53
N PRO A 13 -8.66 0.40 7.20
CA PRO A 13 -8.43 -0.76 8.05
C PRO A 13 -7.75 -1.94 7.33
N CYS A 14 -8.08 -2.22 6.06
CA CYS A 14 -7.46 -3.30 5.29
C CYS A 14 -5.97 -3.04 5.04
N LYS A 15 -5.58 -1.79 4.77
CA LYS A 15 -4.18 -1.41 4.57
C LYS A 15 -3.39 -1.53 5.88
N ILE A 16 -3.96 -1.05 6.99
CA ILE A 16 -3.36 -1.14 8.32
C ILE A 16 -3.16 -2.61 8.73
N GLU A 17 -4.18 -3.44 8.53
CA GLU A 17 -4.11 -4.88 8.84
C GLU A 17 -3.11 -5.61 7.95
N ALA A 18 -3.00 -5.25 6.67
CA ALA A 18 -1.99 -5.83 5.78
C ALA A 18 -0.57 -5.52 6.25
N VAL A 19 -0.31 -4.28 6.69
CA VAL A 19 0.98 -3.90 7.29
C VAL A 19 1.23 -4.70 8.56
N ARG A 20 0.25 -4.79 9.47
CA ARG A 20 0.35 -5.59 10.69
C ARG A 20 0.77 -7.03 10.39
N ARG A 21 0.01 -7.72 9.55
CA ARG A 21 0.28 -9.12 9.19
C ARG A 21 1.65 -9.28 8.53
N ALA A 22 2.04 -8.37 7.63
CA ALA A 22 3.33 -8.46 6.97
C ALA A 22 4.49 -8.31 7.97
N PHE A 23 4.41 -7.32 8.86
CA PHE A 23 5.44 -7.09 9.88
C PHE A 23 5.46 -8.20 10.92
N ASP A 24 4.31 -8.64 11.42
CA ASP A 24 4.21 -9.75 12.37
C ASP A 24 4.84 -11.01 11.78
N GLN A 25 4.57 -11.33 10.51
CA GLN A 25 5.08 -12.55 9.87
C GLN A 25 6.58 -12.47 9.52
N ILE A 26 7.13 -11.29 9.24
CA ILE A 26 8.56 -11.11 8.92
C ILE A 26 9.42 -10.98 10.17
N PHE A 27 8.94 -10.25 11.18
CA PHE A 27 9.65 -10.00 12.43
C PHE A 27 9.17 -10.91 13.57
N SER A 28 8.50 -12.02 13.24
CA SER A 28 7.99 -13.02 14.19
C SER A 28 9.10 -13.50 15.13
N SER A 29 9.03 -13.09 16.40
CA SER A 29 9.89 -13.54 17.49
C SER A 29 9.18 -13.29 18.82
N ASP A 30 9.35 -14.17 19.81
CA ASP A 30 8.77 -14.03 21.16
C ASP A 30 9.21 -12.73 21.85
N ASP A 31 10.33 -12.16 21.40
CA ASP A 31 10.88 -10.92 21.91
C ASP A 31 10.54 -9.68 21.08
N VAL A 32 9.70 -9.75 20.05
CA VAL A 32 9.35 -8.60 19.21
C VAL A 32 7.88 -8.23 19.33
N LYS A 33 7.61 -6.95 19.61
CA LYS A 33 6.26 -6.37 19.63
C LYS A 33 6.11 -5.37 18.49
N ILE A 34 5.14 -5.60 17.59
CA ILE A 34 4.80 -4.64 16.54
C ILE A 34 3.76 -3.64 17.05
N VAL A 35 4.09 -2.34 16.98
CA VAL A 35 3.18 -1.24 17.31
C VAL A 35 2.94 -0.41 16.05
N ILE A 36 1.67 -0.24 15.68
CA ILE A 36 1.28 0.53 14.49
C ILE A 36 0.61 1.84 14.91
N SER A 37 1.07 2.94 14.32
CA SER A 37 0.36 4.22 14.29
C SER A 37 -0.14 4.50 12.87
N SER A 38 -1.42 4.81 12.70
CA SER A 38 -2.02 5.11 11.39
C SER A 38 -2.24 6.61 11.22
N HIS A 39 -1.83 7.14 10.06
CA HIS A 39 -1.85 8.56 9.75
C HIS A 39 -2.64 8.80 8.46
N SER A 40 -3.73 9.56 8.54
CA SER A 40 -4.52 9.93 7.36
C SER A 40 -3.86 11.10 6.62
N VAL A 41 -2.92 10.76 5.74
CA VAL A 41 -2.08 11.73 5.01
C VAL A 41 -2.41 11.76 3.51
N PRO A 42 -2.24 12.90 2.84
CA PRO A 42 -2.41 12.99 1.38
C PRO A 42 -1.32 12.20 0.65
N SER A 43 -1.64 11.66 -0.54
CA SER A 43 -0.64 11.05 -1.43
C SER A 43 0.10 12.08 -2.28
N GLY A 44 -0.45 13.28 -2.47
CA GLY A 44 0.16 14.31 -3.32
C GLY A 44 0.20 13.95 -4.81
N VAL A 45 -0.59 12.96 -5.23
CA VAL A 45 -0.86 12.57 -6.63
C VAL A 45 -2.37 12.55 -6.87
N ALA A 46 -2.83 12.22 -8.07
CA ALA A 46 -4.26 12.13 -8.36
C ALA A 46 -4.99 11.12 -7.45
N ASP A 47 -6.28 11.35 -7.17
CA ASP A 47 -7.10 10.40 -6.39
C ASP A 47 -7.19 9.01 -7.04
N GLN A 48 -7.12 8.97 -8.38
CA GLN A 48 -6.95 7.76 -9.16
C GLN A 48 -5.63 7.85 -9.95
N PRO A 49 -4.51 7.41 -9.37
CA PRO A 49 -3.22 7.42 -10.05
C PRO A 49 -3.24 6.55 -11.31
N PHE A 50 -2.62 7.05 -12.38
CA PHE A 50 -2.42 6.31 -13.62
C PHE A 50 -0.92 6.11 -13.90
N GLY A 51 -0.55 4.86 -14.16
CA GLY A 51 0.80 4.45 -14.46
C GLY A 51 1.62 4.10 -13.22
N ASP A 52 2.73 3.42 -13.48
CA ASP A 52 3.61 2.84 -12.46
C ASP A 52 4.28 3.93 -11.60
N GLU A 53 4.83 4.97 -12.22
CA GLU A 53 5.61 6.00 -11.52
C GLU A 53 4.76 6.89 -10.64
N GLU A 54 3.60 7.36 -11.12
CA GLU A 54 2.69 8.19 -10.30
C GLU A 54 2.22 7.42 -9.06
N THR A 55 1.82 6.16 -9.25
CA THR A 55 1.34 5.32 -8.16
C THR A 55 2.45 5.05 -7.14
N ARG A 56 3.68 4.74 -7.60
CA ARG A 56 4.85 4.58 -6.74
C ARG A 56 5.17 5.85 -5.96
N GLN A 57 5.09 7.00 -6.62
CA GLN A 57 5.32 8.31 -6.00
C GLN A 57 4.25 8.61 -4.93
N GLY A 58 2.98 8.27 -5.18
CA GLY A 58 1.91 8.37 -4.18
C GLY A 58 2.18 7.51 -2.94
N ALA A 59 2.62 6.27 -3.12
CA ALA A 59 3.01 5.40 -2.01
C ALA A 59 4.19 5.99 -1.21
N LYS A 60 5.22 6.48 -1.90
CA LYS A 60 6.39 7.14 -1.29
C LYS A 60 6.00 8.37 -0.47
N ASN A 61 5.16 9.23 -1.02
CA ASN A 61 4.67 10.44 -0.36
C ASN A 61 3.89 10.12 0.91
N ARG A 62 3.02 9.11 0.87
CA ARG A 62 2.29 8.63 2.06
C ARG A 62 3.23 8.13 3.15
N ALA A 63 4.27 7.38 2.78
CA ALA A 63 5.27 6.91 3.74
C ALA A 63 5.99 8.09 4.42
N LEU A 64 6.47 9.07 3.65
CA LEU A 64 7.14 10.26 4.18
C LEU A 64 6.22 11.08 5.10
N ALA A 65 4.99 11.32 4.67
CA ALA A 65 4.04 12.10 5.44
C ALA A 65 3.67 11.40 6.76
N ALA A 66 3.50 10.07 6.75
CA ALA A 66 3.25 9.28 7.96
C ALA A 66 4.44 9.31 8.92
N TYR A 67 5.68 9.21 8.40
CA TYR A 67 6.88 9.34 9.21
C TYR A 67 6.93 10.70 9.92
N ASN A 68 6.72 11.78 9.16
CA ASN A 68 6.76 13.14 9.69
C ASN A 68 5.67 13.37 10.74
N ALA A 69 4.45 12.90 10.49
CA ALA A 69 3.34 13.00 11.45
C ALA A 69 3.66 12.27 12.76
N ALA A 70 4.10 11.01 12.69
CA ALA A 70 4.50 10.23 13.86
C ALA A 70 5.66 10.89 14.63
N CYS A 71 6.67 11.44 13.92
CA CYS A 71 7.77 12.16 14.55
C CYS A 71 7.31 13.42 15.28
N SER A 72 6.37 14.17 14.71
CA SER A 72 5.81 15.36 15.36
C SER A 72 5.03 14.99 16.61
N GLU A 73 4.16 13.98 16.55
CA GLU A 73 3.38 13.49 17.69
C GLU A 73 4.28 13.02 18.84
N ALA A 74 5.34 12.25 18.55
CA ALA A 74 6.31 11.80 19.55
C ALA A 74 7.04 12.98 20.23
N LYS A 75 7.37 14.04 19.47
CA LYS A 75 8.02 15.24 20.01
C LYS A 75 7.07 16.09 20.85
N GLU A 76 5.85 16.31 20.36
CA GLU A 76 4.82 17.12 21.05
C GLU A 76 4.40 16.49 22.37
N SER A 77 4.34 15.16 22.42
CA SER A 77 4.02 14.40 23.63
C SER A 77 5.23 14.13 24.53
N ASN A 78 6.44 14.55 24.13
CA ASN A 78 7.71 14.30 24.82
C ASN A 78 8.00 12.80 25.06
N HIS A 79 7.52 11.94 24.17
CA HIS A 79 7.75 10.50 24.14
C HIS A 79 8.63 10.14 22.94
N LEU A 80 9.91 10.52 22.96
CA LEU A 80 10.84 10.26 21.86
C LEU A 80 11.03 8.75 21.60
N GLU A 81 10.76 7.90 22.59
CA GLU A 81 10.70 6.46 22.45
C GLU A 81 9.56 5.95 21.55
N ASP A 82 8.60 6.81 21.17
CA ASP A 82 7.51 6.51 20.24
C ASP A 82 7.85 6.88 18.78
N MET A 83 9.07 7.37 18.51
CA MET A 83 9.54 7.61 17.14
C MET A 83 9.42 6.33 16.29
N PRO A 84 8.99 6.44 15.02
CA PRO A 84 8.79 5.27 14.17
C PRO A 84 10.12 4.69 13.69
N ASP A 85 10.28 3.37 13.81
CA ASP A 85 11.39 2.62 13.19
C ASP A 85 11.17 2.44 11.69
N PHE A 86 9.89 2.32 11.28
CA PHE A 86 9.47 2.16 9.90
C PHE A 86 8.35 3.13 9.55
N ALA A 87 8.32 3.54 8.28
CA ALA A 87 7.18 4.22 7.69
C ALA A 87 6.73 3.50 6.43
N VAL A 88 5.44 3.31 6.26
CA VAL A 88 4.85 2.51 5.18
C VAL A 88 3.78 3.32 4.46
N GLY A 89 3.90 3.39 3.15
CA GLY A 89 2.88 3.94 2.26
C GLY A 89 2.40 2.87 1.28
N LEU A 90 1.09 2.86 1.03
CA LEU A 90 0.44 1.96 0.09
C LEU A 90 -0.45 2.79 -0.83
N GLU A 91 -0.27 2.70 -2.14
CA GLU A 91 -1.10 3.39 -3.12
C GLU A 91 -1.60 2.48 -4.23
N GLY A 92 -2.91 2.48 -4.47
CA GLY A 92 -3.51 1.76 -5.58
C GLY A 92 -3.49 2.63 -6.83
N GLY A 93 -3.30 2.02 -7.99
CA GLY A 93 -3.25 2.72 -9.26
C GLY A 93 -3.73 1.84 -10.40
N LEU A 94 -3.87 2.45 -11.57
CA LEU A 94 -4.29 1.81 -12.79
C LEU A 94 -3.21 1.97 -13.85
N GLU A 95 -3.00 0.93 -14.65
CA GLU A 95 -2.14 0.99 -15.82
C GLU A 95 -3.02 0.85 -17.06
N LYS A 96 -2.96 1.86 -17.93
CA LYS A 96 -3.69 1.87 -19.20
C LYS A 96 -2.80 1.30 -20.29
N VAL A 97 -3.26 0.24 -20.93
CA VAL A 97 -2.62 -0.36 -22.11
C VAL A 97 -3.52 -0.10 -23.31
N VAL A 98 -2.96 0.48 -24.36
CA VAL A 98 -3.69 0.81 -25.60
C VAL A 98 -3.21 -0.11 -26.70
N HIS A 99 -4.13 -0.87 -27.28
CA HIS A 99 -3.90 -1.67 -28.48
C HIS A 99 -4.54 -0.97 -29.69
N GLU A 100 -4.38 -1.52 -30.90
CA GLU A 100 -4.88 -0.90 -32.12
C GLU A 100 -6.42 -0.76 -32.15
N GLU A 101 -7.14 -1.65 -31.48
CA GLU A 101 -8.62 -1.73 -31.53
C GLU A 101 -9.30 -1.55 -30.15
N ASP A 102 -8.57 -1.62 -29.04
CA ASP A 102 -9.12 -1.58 -27.69
C ASP A 102 -8.19 -0.99 -26.62
N GLU A 103 -8.78 -0.62 -25.48
CA GLU A 103 -8.08 -0.11 -24.31
C GLU A 103 -8.32 -1.01 -23.09
N GLU A 104 -7.24 -1.43 -22.46
CA GLU A 104 -7.26 -2.22 -21.23
C GLU A 104 -6.87 -1.37 -20.04
N LEU A 105 -7.49 -1.66 -18.89
CA LEU A 105 -7.03 -1.19 -17.59
C LEU A 105 -6.59 -2.35 -16.73
N TRP A 106 -5.40 -2.20 -16.17
CA TRP A 106 -4.81 -3.14 -15.23
C TRP A 106 -4.76 -2.50 -13.84
N CYS A 107 -5.25 -3.19 -12.83
CA CYS A 107 -5.23 -2.71 -11.44
C CYS A 107 -3.98 -3.22 -10.72
N MET A 108 -3.31 -2.33 -9.99
CA MET A 108 -2.15 -2.67 -9.15
C MET A 108 -2.05 -1.74 -7.93
N ALA A 109 -1.15 -2.05 -7.01
CA ALA A 109 -0.80 -1.16 -5.91
C ALA A 109 0.70 -1.21 -5.61
N TRP A 110 1.27 -0.05 -5.29
CA TRP A 110 2.65 0.11 -4.86
C TRP A 110 2.77 0.19 -3.34
N MET A 111 3.82 -0.44 -2.83
CA MET A 111 4.27 -0.38 -1.44
C MET A 111 5.60 0.36 -1.39
N ALA A 112 5.72 1.32 -0.48
CA ALA A 112 6.97 2.01 -0.18
C ALA A 112 7.23 1.91 1.33
N ILE A 113 8.39 1.36 1.71
CA ILE A 113 8.76 1.12 3.10
C ILE A 113 10.08 1.82 3.40
N SER A 114 10.07 2.66 4.45
CA SER A 114 11.21 3.27 5.17
C SER A 114 12.18 4.10 4.32
N LEU A 115 12.89 5.06 4.93
CA LEU A 115 13.58 6.17 4.26
C LEU A 115 14.89 5.80 3.54
N SER A 116 15.35 4.56 3.72
CA SER A 116 16.36 3.87 2.87
C SER A 116 15.76 3.05 1.72
N TRP A 117 14.42 3.08 1.61
CA TRP A 117 13.55 2.56 0.57
C TRP A 117 13.63 1.07 0.24
N GLY A 118 12.57 0.36 0.63
CA GLY A 118 12.12 -0.87 -0.02
C GLY A 118 10.85 -0.60 -0.81
N TYR A 119 10.81 -1.11 -2.04
CA TYR A 119 9.66 -0.97 -2.93
C TYR A 119 9.23 -2.33 -3.46
N ALA A 120 7.93 -2.52 -3.59
CA ALA A 120 7.34 -3.61 -4.36
C ALA A 120 5.96 -3.19 -4.84
N LYS A 121 5.47 -3.87 -5.87
CA LYS A 121 4.09 -3.76 -6.32
C LYS A 121 3.38 -5.09 -6.23
N THR A 122 2.07 -5.04 -6.11
CA THR A 122 1.22 -6.23 -6.19
C THR A 122 1.25 -6.83 -7.59
N GLY A 123 0.81 -8.08 -7.74
CA GLY A 123 0.53 -8.63 -9.07
C GLY A 123 -0.60 -7.85 -9.74
N SER A 124 -0.42 -7.41 -10.97
CA SER A 124 -1.45 -6.69 -11.72
C SER A 124 -2.53 -7.65 -12.22
N PHE A 125 -3.77 -7.18 -12.33
CA PHE A 125 -4.86 -7.93 -12.95
C PHE A 125 -5.71 -7.06 -13.86
N LEU A 126 -6.20 -7.65 -14.94
CA LEU A 126 -7.06 -7.00 -15.93
C LEU A 126 -8.43 -6.67 -15.32
N LEU A 127 -8.91 -5.45 -15.57
CA LEU A 127 -10.25 -5.03 -15.20
C LEU A 127 -11.28 -5.43 -16.27
N PRO A 128 -12.51 -5.80 -15.87
CA PRO A 128 -13.62 -6.02 -16.80
C PRO A 128 -13.92 -4.77 -17.64
N PRO A 129 -14.37 -4.93 -18.90
CA PRO A 129 -14.71 -3.80 -19.79
C PRO A 129 -15.69 -2.79 -19.17
N ALA A 130 -16.65 -3.27 -18.38
CA ALA A 130 -17.62 -2.39 -17.68
C ALA A 130 -16.96 -1.46 -16.66
N LEU A 131 -15.90 -1.92 -15.97
CA LEU A 131 -15.11 -1.06 -15.08
C LEU A 131 -14.23 -0.10 -15.90
N CYS A 132 -13.64 -0.57 -17.00
CA CYS A 132 -12.86 0.28 -17.91
C CYS A 132 -13.68 1.46 -18.45
N ASP A 133 -14.91 1.21 -18.93
CA ASP A 133 -15.80 2.27 -19.45
C ASP A 133 -16.12 3.32 -18.39
N LEU A 134 -16.45 2.90 -17.18
CA LEU A 134 -16.75 3.83 -16.08
C LEU A 134 -15.54 4.68 -15.70
N VAL A 135 -14.36 4.07 -15.63
CA VAL A 135 -13.15 4.80 -15.26
C VAL A 135 -12.72 5.75 -16.38
N LEU A 136 -12.59 5.26 -17.62
CA LEU A 136 -12.03 6.02 -18.73
C LEU A 136 -13.03 7.03 -19.31
N ASN A 137 -14.27 6.61 -19.55
CA ASN A 137 -15.24 7.41 -20.28
C ASN A 137 -16.16 8.22 -19.36
N LYS A 138 -16.25 7.85 -18.06
CA LYS A 138 -17.02 8.61 -17.06
C LYS A 138 -16.14 9.28 -16.00
N ASN A 139 -14.81 9.18 -16.12
CA ASN A 139 -13.84 9.76 -15.19
C ASN A 139 -14.11 9.38 -13.73
N MET A 140 -14.52 8.12 -13.51
CA MET A 140 -14.91 7.60 -12.20
C MET A 140 -13.71 6.93 -11.51
N GLU A 141 -13.52 7.18 -10.21
CA GLU A 141 -12.57 6.43 -9.40
C GLU A 141 -12.95 4.93 -9.38
N LEU A 142 -11.96 4.03 -9.45
CA LEU A 142 -12.20 2.59 -9.50
C LEU A 142 -13.11 2.10 -8.37
N GLY A 143 -12.92 2.63 -7.15
CA GLY A 143 -13.75 2.22 -6.00
C GLY A 143 -15.23 2.53 -6.19
N HIS A 144 -15.58 3.65 -6.85
CA HIS A 144 -16.97 3.96 -7.18
C HIS A 144 -17.47 3.13 -8.36
N ALA A 145 -16.62 2.89 -9.36
CA ALA A 145 -16.98 2.03 -10.50
C ALA A 145 -17.28 0.59 -10.04
N ASP A 146 -16.50 0.07 -9.09
CA ASP A 146 -16.68 -1.23 -8.44
C ASP A 146 -18.05 -1.32 -7.73
N ASP A 147 -18.40 -0.31 -6.92
CA ASP A 147 -19.70 -0.23 -6.25
C ASP A 147 -20.87 -0.22 -7.26
N VAL A 148 -20.74 0.51 -8.37
CA VAL A 148 -21.76 0.55 -9.45
C VAL A 148 -21.93 -0.80 -10.13
N VAL A 149 -20.83 -1.43 -10.57
CA VAL A 149 -20.90 -2.70 -11.34
C VAL A 149 -21.37 -3.86 -10.47
N PHE A 150 -20.88 -3.95 -9.24
CA PHE A 150 -21.18 -5.06 -8.35
C PHE A 150 -22.36 -4.80 -7.41
N ARG A 151 -23.02 -3.65 -7.53
CA ARG A 151 -24.17 -3.21 -6.72
C ARG A 151 -23.86 -3.29 -5.23
N ARG A 152 -22.70 -2.77 -4.84
CA ARG A 152 -22.23 -2.73 -3.44
C ARG A 152 -22.25 -1.29 -2.93
N VAL A 153 -22.19 -1.15 -1.61
CA VAL A 153 -22.04 0.14 -0.94
C VAL A 153 -20.74 0.09 -0.15
N ASN A 154 -19.83 1.03 -0.42
CA ASN A 154 -18.55 1.21 0.28
C ASN A 154 -17.57 0.03 0.16
N SER A 155 -17.42 -0.56 -1.04
CA SER A 155 -16.43 -1.63 -1.28
C SER A 155 -14.98 -1.21 -1.00
N LYS A 156 -14.72 0.10 -0.93
CA LYS A 156 -13.45 0.71 -0.50
C LYS A 156 -12.94 0.20 0.87
N HIS A 157 -13.83 -0.29 1.75
CA HIS A 157 -13.50 -0.84 3.07
C HIS A 157 -13.69 -2.37 3.17
N GLY A 158 -14.12 -3.04 2.10
CA GLY A 158 -14.35 -4.48 2.05
C GLY A 158 -13.26 -5.26 1.31
N SER A 159 -13.65 -6.35 0.64
CA SER A 159 -12.76 -7.27 -0.11
C SER A 159 -11.99 -6.63 -1.27
N GLY A 160 -12.29 -5.38 -1.63
CA GLY A 160 -11.78 -4.69 -2.81
C GLY A 160 -12.16 -5.36 -4.13
N THR A 161 -11.83 -4.71 -5.25
CA THR A 161 -12.05 -5.23 -6.60
C THR A 161 -11.41 -6.60 -6.81
N VAL A 162 -10.20 -6.81 -6.27
CA VAL A 162 -9.49 -8.10 -6.34
C VAL A 162 -10.31 -9.23 -5.70
N GLY A 163 -10.89 -9.02 -4.51
CA GLY A 163 -11.69 -10.04 -3.85
C GLY A 163 -13.02 -10.30 -4.55
N VAL A 164 -13.59 -9.30 -5.23
CA VAL A 164 -14.81 -9.51 -6.03
C VAL A 164 -14.51 -10.36 -7.26
N LEU A 165 -13.49 -9.97 -8.03
CA LEU A 165 -13.15 -10.62 -9.29
C LEU A 165 -12.61 -12.03 -9.10
N THR A 166 -11.92 -12.28 -7.99
CA THR A 166 -11.43 -13.62 -7.64
C THR A 166 -12.47 -14.46 -6.88
N LYS A 167 -13.70 -13.96 -6.67
CA LYS A 167 -14.74 -14.62 -5.85
C LYS A 167 -14.26 -14.99 -4.43
N GLY A 168 -13.35 -14.19 -3.88
CA GLY A 168 -12.82 -14.36 -2.52
C GLY A 168 -11.60 -15.27 -2.41
N GLU A 169 -11.10 -15.83 -3.51
CA GLU A 169 -9.86 -16.64 -3.50
C GLU A 169 -8.63 -15.81 -3.11
N ILE A 170 -8.64 -14.50 -3.39
CA ILE A 170 -7.65 -13.55 -2.88
C ILE A 170 -8.39 -12.34 -2.32
N ASP A 171 -8.30 -12.13 -1.00
CA ASP A 171 -8.83 -10.91 -0.38
C ASP A 171 -7.85 -9.73 -0.50
N ARG A 172 -8.36 -8.51 -0.26
CA ARG A 172 -7.56 -7.28 -0.38
C ARG A 172 -6.39 -7.21 0.60
N THR A 173 -6.58 -7.75 1.81
CA THR A 173 -5.53 -7.75 2.83
C THR A 173 -4.41 -8.69 2.41
N GLU A 174 -4.72 -9.92 2.01
CA GLU A 174 -3.75 -10.89 1.50
C GLU A 174 -3.00 -10.36 0.27
N TYR A 175 -3.73 -9.73 -0.66
CA TYR A 175 -3.17 -9.11 -1.85
C TYR A 175 -2.07 -8.08 -1.51
N TYR A 176 -2.26 -7.27 -0.46
CA TYR A 176 -1.26 -6.32 0.01
C TYR A 176 -0.15 -6.97 0.86
N VAL A 177 -0.48 -7.96 1.70
CA VAL A 177 0.51 -8.65 2.56
C VAL A 177 1.65 -9.21 1.73
N HIS A 178 1.35 -9.84 0.59
CA HIS A 178 2.38 -10.40 -0.27
C HIS A 178 3.36 -9.33 -0.78
N ALA A 179 2.85 -8.22 -1.31
CA ALA A 179 3.69 -7.12 -1.81
C ALA A 179 4.48 -6.44 -0.67
N LEU A 180 3.89 -6.27 0.51
CA LEU A 180 4.58 -5.71 1.68
C LEU A 180 5.76 -6.57 2.12
N LYS A 181 5.62 -7.90 2.13
CA LYS A 181 6.74 -8.82 2.41
C LYS A 181 7.88 -8.66 1.40
N LEU A 182 7.55 -8.50 0.12
CA LEU A 182 8.56 -8.24 -0.92
C LEU A 182 9.24 -6.89 -0.71
N ALA A 183 8.48 -5.84 -0.35
CA ALA A 183 9.05 -4.54 -0.04
C ALA A 183 9.95 -4.56 1.22
N LEU A 184 9.77 -5.54 2.11
CA LEU A 184 10.60 -5.74 3.31
C LEU A 184 11.91 -6.49 3.06
N ILE A 185 12.18 -6.98 1.83
CA ILE A 185 13.41 -7.74 1.51
C ILE A 185 14.69 -7.03 1.97
N PRO A 186 14.85 -5.70 1.83
CA PRO A 186 16.04 -5.00 2.35
C PRO A 186 16.27 -5.20 3.85
N TRP A 187 15.23 -5.32 4.67
CA TRP A 187 15.35 -5.59 6.11
C TRP A 187 15.43 -7.07 6.47
N ILE A 188 15.00 -7.95 5.56
CA ILE A 188 15.20 -9.41 5.68
C ILE A 188 16.66 -9.77 5.36
N ARG A 189 17.29 -9.02 4.45
CA ARG A 189 18.67 -9.24 3.97
C ARG A 189 19.52 -7.95 4.06
N PRO A 190 19.63 -7.31 5.23
CA PRO A 190 20.25 -5.99 5.36
C PRO A 190 21.68 -5.91 4.80
N GLN A 191 22.45 -6.97 4.93
CA GLN A 191 23.82 -7.08 4.43
C GLN A 191 23.95 -6.96 2.90
N LEU A 192 22.86 -7.18 2.14
CA LEU A 192 22.86 -7.07 0.68
C LEU A 192 22.41 -5.69 0.18
N TYR A 193 21.86 -4.85 1.06
CA TYR A 193 21.22 -3.59 0.68
C TYR A 193 21.81 -2.37 1.41
N PHE A 194 22.31 -2.55 2.63
CA PHE A 194 22.73 -1.43 3.49
C PHE A 194 24.23 -1.46 3.86
N ASP A 195 24.91 -2.60 3.71
CA ASP A 195 26.36 -2.69 3.92
C ASP A 195 27.11 -2.39 2.61
N SER A 196 27.92 -1.33 2.63
CA SER A 196 28.74 -0.87 1.49
C SER A 196 30.06 -1.63 1.33
N SER A 197 30.34 -2.64 2.17
CA SER A 197 31.55 -3.48 2.10
C SER A 197 31.39 -4.69 1.16
N ALA A 198 30.22 -4.87 0.55
CA ALA A 198 29.90 -5.98 -0.34
C ALA A 198 30.03 -5.67 -1.85
N SER A 199 30.62 -4.52 -2.21
CA SER A 199 30.87 -4.09 -3.60
C SER A 199 32.34 -3.80 -3.87
#